data_AF-A0A6G1J3T5-F1
#
_entry.id   AF-A0A6G1J3T5-F1
#
_cell.length_a   1.000
_cell.length_b   1.000
_cell.length_c   1.000
_cell.angle_alpha   90.00
_cell.angle_beta   90.00
_cell.angle_gamma   90.00
#
_symmetry.space_group_name_H-M   'P 1'
#
loop_
_entity.id
_entity.type
_entity.pdbx_description
1 polymer ?
#
loop_
_entity_poly.entity_id
_entity_poly.type
_entity_poly.pdbx_seq_one_letter_code
_entity_poly.pdbx_strand_id
1 'polypeptide(L)'
;MYRALTVATSLLAVVRGQLVGTQQTETHPGMTWQSCTAKGSCTTKNGKVVVDANWRWLHTKSGYTNCYTDNTWDATLCPNNKDCAANCAVDGADYKGTYGITASGNSLQLKFVTKGSYSTNIGSRTYLMKDDTTYEMFKLGANTEFTFDVDLSNLPCGLNGALYFVSMDADGGMKKYSTNKAGAKYGTGYCDAQCPRDLKFINGEGNVEGWVPSTNDPNAGVGGHGSCCAEMDIWEANSVSTAVTPHSCSTIEQSRCDGDSCGGTYSADRYAGVCDPDGCDFNSYRMGDKTFYGKGKTVDTSKKFTVVTQFVGTGDALEIKRFYVQGGKVIPNSQSKIAGVDGNSITTKFCDQQKEVFGDRYTYKEKGGQANMAKALANGMVLVMSLWDDHYANMLWLDSTYPTDKDPATPGIGRGECDTGSGVPADVESKNADASVTYSNIKFGPLNSTFG
;
A
#
# COMPACT_ATOMS: atom_id res chain seq x y z
N MET A 1 -17.90 47.03 -51.21
CA MET A 1 -17.17 45.76 -50.94
C MET A 1 -16.11 46.04 -49.88
N TYR A 2 -16.33 45.73 -48.60
CA TYR A 2 -15.25 45.43 -47.65
C TYR A 2 -15.88 44.64 -46.49
N ARG A 3 -15.69 43.32 -46.48
CA ARG A 3 -16.07 42.43 -45.36
C ARG A 3 -14.93 42.48 -44.35
N ALA A 4 -15.21 42.95 -43.13
CA ALA A 4 -14.29 42.82 -42.01
C ALA A 4 -14.29 41.36 -41.54
N LEU A 5 -13.14 40.69 -41.65
CA LEU A 5 -12.91 39.34 -41.16
C LEU A 5 -12.35 39.46 -39.73
N THR A 6 -13.18 39.21 -38.72
CA THR A 6 -12.73 39.11 -37.33
C THR A 6 -12.05 37.76 -37.12
N VAL A 7 -10.72 37.74 -37.07
CA VAL A 7 -9.94 36.56 -36.70
C VAL A 7 -9.96 36.47 -35.17
N ALA A 8 -10.78 35.58 -34.62
CA ALA A 8 -10.73 35.20 -33.22
C ALA A 8 -9.46 34.37 -32.98
N THR A 9 -8.46 34.94 -32.33
CA THR A 9 -7.25 34.24 -31.87
C THR A 9 -7.63 33.45 -30.61
N SER A 10 -7.94 32.17 -30.79
CA SER A 10 -8.05 31.21 -29.69
C SER A 10 -6.66 30.96 -29.11
N LEU A 11 -6.36 31.60 -27.97
CA LEU A 11 -5.23 31.25 -27.11
C LEU A 11 -5.44 29.82 -26.61
N LEU A 12 -4.79 28.85 -27.27
CA LEU A 12 -4.60 27.50 -26.75
C LEU A 12 -3.72 27.61 -25.50
N ALA A 13 -4.33 27.63 -24.32
CA ALA A 13 -3.61 27.44 -23.08
C ALA A 13 -3.02 26.02 -23.10
N VAL A 14 -1.71 25.90 -23.37
CA VAL A 14 -0.99 24.64 -23.18
C VAL A 14 -0.93 24.40 -21.68
N VAL A 15 -1.85 23.56 -21.18
CA VAL A 15 -1.86 23.13 -19.78
C VAL A 15 -0.60 22.31 -19.55
N ARG A 16 0.32 22.87 -18.77
CA ARG A 16 1.59 22.24 -18.35
C ARG A 16 1.32 21.32 -17.16
N GLY A 17 1.88 20.11 -17.11
CA GLY A 17 1.68 19.18 -15.99
C GLY A 17 2.46 17.88 -16.14
N GLN A 18 2.53 17.05 -15.08
CA GLN A 18 3.32 15.82 -14.98
C GLN A 18 3.23 15.00 -16.27
N LEU A 19 4.37 14.86 -16.95
CA LEU A 19 4.45 14.34 -18.31
C LEU A 19 4.77 12.84 -18.36
N VAL A 20 4.71 12.30 -19.57
CA VAL A 20 5.08 10.92 -19.89
C VAL A 20 6.38 10.91 -20.69
N GLY A 21 7.37 10.19 -20.17
CA GLY A 21 8.63 9.93 -20.86
C GLY A 21 8.45 8.84 -21.91
N THR A 22 9.37 8.76 -22.87
CA THR A 22 9.33 7.77 -23.95
C THR A 22 10.68 7.09 -24.15
N GLN A 23 11.60 7.20 -23.20
CA GLN A 23 12.93 6.60 -23.32
C GLN A 23 12.88 5.10 -23.00
N GLN A 24 11.95 4.68 -22.13
CA GLN A 24 11.66 3.30 -21.81
C GLN A 24 10.19 2.99 -22.14
N THR A 25 9.96 1.97 -22.96
CA THR A 25 8.59 1.51 -23.24
C THR A 25 7.96 0.95 -21.96
N GLU A 26 6.76 1.43 -21.62
CA GLU A 26 5.94 0.86 -20.54
C GLU A 26 5.16 -0.36 -21.04
N THR A 27 5.45 -1.53 -20.48
CA THR A 27 4.75 -2.79 -20.76
C THR A 27 4.43 -3.50 -19.44
N HIS A 28 3.15 -3.44 -19.02
CA HIS A 28 2.70 -4.04 -17.77
C HIS A 28 2.81 -5.58 -17.80
N PRO A 29 3.47 -6.22 -16.81
CA PRO A 29 3.47 -7.67 -16.68
C PRO A 29 2.04 -8.22 -16.50
N GLY A 30 1.69 -9.27 -17.24
CA GLY A 30 0.37 -9.90 -17.14
C GLY A 30 0.21 -10.70 -15.85
N MET A 31 -0.90 -10.51 -15.16
CA MET A 31 -1.26 -11.25 -13.94
C MET A 31 -2.76 -11.54 -13.94
N THR A 32 -3.13 -12.80 -14.09
CA THR A 32 -4.54 -13.21 -14.03
C THR A 32 -5.03 -13.30 -12.59
N TRP A 33 -6.33 -13.05 -12.41
CA TRP A 33 -7.05 -13.24 -11.16
C TRP A 33 -8.42 -13.84 -11.47
N GLN A 34 -9.22 -14.19 -10.46
CA GLN A 34 -10.52 -14.82 -10.68
C GLN A 34 -11.65 -14.08 -9.98
N SER A 35 -12.76 -13.89 -10.70
CA SER A 35 -14.02 -13.45 -10.11
C SER A 35 -14.92 -14.67 -9.90
N CYS A 36 -15.40 -14.88 -8.68
CA CYS A 36 -16.18 -16.04 -8.29
C CYS A 36 -17.64 -15.65 -8.00
N THR A 37 -18.57 -16.53 -8.36
CA THR A 37 -20.01 -16.37 -8.06
C THR A 37 -20.51 -17.38 -7.03
N ALA A 38 -19.84 -18.53 -6.95
CA ALA A 38 -20.06 -19.59 -5.97
C ALA A 38 -18.79 -20.45 -5.85
N LYS A 39 -18.71 -21.30 -4.83
CA LYS A 39 -17.62 -22.26 -4.67
C LYS A 39 -17.41 -23.09 -5.95
N GLY A 40 -16.19 -23.08 -6.46
CA GLY A 40 -15.83 -23.79 -7.70
C GLY A 40 -16.32 -23.13 -9.00
N SER A 41 -17.04 -22.00 -8.92
CA SER A 41 -17.53 -21.24 -10.07
C SER A 41 -16.83 -19.88 -10.14
N CYS A 42 -15.66 -19.88 -10.79
CA CYS A 42 -14.85 -18.68 -10.97
C CYS A 42 -14.48 -18.46 -12.43
N THR A 43 -14.46 -17.20 -12.87
CA THR A 43 -14.07 -16.77 -14.20
C THR A 43 -12.73 -16.05 -14.12
N THR A 44 -11.75 -16.51 -14.90
CA THR A 44 -10.45 -15.85 -15.03
C THR A 44 -10.59 -14.46 -15.66
N LYS A 45 -9.89 -13.49 -15.09
CA LYS A 45 -9.77 -12.12 -15.55
C LYS A 45 -8.32 -11.86 -15.92
N ASN A 46 -8.10 -11.24 -17.08
CA ASN A 46 -6.76 -10.96 -17.61
C ASN A 46 -6.29 -9.59 -17.11
N GLY A 47 -5.86 -9.53 -15.85
CA GLY A 47 -5.26 -8.33 -15.28
C GLY A 47 -3.80 -8.13 -15.70
N LYS A 48 -3.25 -6.99 -15.31
CA LYS A 48 -1.83 -6.64 -15.45
C LYS A 48 -1.35 -5.94 -14.18
N VAL A 49 -0.05 -5.78 -14.03
CA VAL A 49 0.54 -5.10 -12.86
C VAL A 49 1.30 -3.87 -13.31
N VAL A 50 1.18 -2.77 -12.56
CA VAL A 50 1.95 -1.55 -12.80
C VAL A 50 2.74 -1.15 -11.55
N VAL A 51 3.99 -0.72 -11.71
CA VAL A 51 4.79 -0.18 -10.59
C VAL A 51 4.41 1.28 -10.31
N ASP A 52 4.39 1.64 -9.04
CA ASP A 52 4.12 2.98 -8.54
C ASP A 52 5.09 4.04 -9.11
N ALA A 53 4.57 5.26 -9.27
CA ALA A 53 5.30 6.36 -9.89
C ALA A 53 6.56 6.81 -9.11
N ASN A 54 6.62 6.59 -7.79
CA ASN A 54 7.74 7.04 -6.95
C ASN A 54 9.04 6.28 -7.25
N TRP A 55 8.95 5.03 -7.69
CA TRP A 55 10.08 4.19 -8.09
C TRP A 55 10.60 4.51 -9.50
N ARG A 56 9.78 5.16 -10.32
CA ARG A 56 10.09 5.36 -11.73
C ARG A 56 11.16 6.43 -11.92
N TRP A 57 11.90 6.28 -13.01
CA TRP A 57 12.80 7.32 -13.48
C TRP A 57 12.02 8.60 -13.83
N LEU A 58 12.48 9.72 -13.29
CA LEU A 58 11.90 11.03 -13.50
C LEU A 58 12.92 11.98 -14.15
N HIS A 59 12.63 12.42 -15.36
CA HIS A 59 13.55 13.21 -16.16
C HIS A 59 12.84 14.25 -17.02
N THR A 60 13.61 15.14 -17.65
CA THR A 60 13.08 16.13 -18.59
C THR A 60 12.36 15.47 -19.76
N LYS A 61 11.17 15.97 -20.16
CA LYS A 61 10.32 15.38 -21.21
C LYS A 61 11.03 14.77 -22.43
N SER A 62 12.00 15.48 -23.00
CA SER A 62 12.68 15.10 -24.25
C SER A 62 14.16 14.71 -24.05
N GLY A 63 14.64 14.64 -22.81
CA GLY A 63 16.05 14.45 -22.49
C GLY A 63 16.30 13.23 -21.62
N TYR A 64 17.48 13.24 -20.99
CA TYR A 64 17.93 12.24 -20.01
C TYR A 64 18.32 12.90 -18.68
N THR A 65 18.20 14.22 -18.58
CA THR A 65 18.52 14.96 -17.35
C THR A 65 17.46 14.67 -16.30
N ASN A 66 17.89 14.12 -15.18
CA ASN A 66 17.01 13.79 -14.06
C ASN A 66 16.40 15.05 -13.46
N CYS A 67 15.11 15.00 -13.16
CA CYS A 67 14.50 16.01 -12.29
C CYS A 67 14.66 15.65 -10.81
N TYR A 68 14.90 14.38 -10.51
CA TYR A 68 15.10 13.87 -9.18
C TYR A 68 16.17 12.78 -9.22
N THR A 69 17.20 12.91 -8.39
CA THR A 69 18.32 11.95 -8.28
C THR A 69 18.58 11.70 -6.80
N ASP A 70 18.79 10.43 -6.45
CA ASP A 70 18.94 9.97 -5.07
C ASP A 70 17.77 10.47 -4.22
N ASN A 71 17.97 11.45 -3.36
CA ASN A 71 16.92 12.04 -2.52
C ASN A 71 16.71 13.55 -2.74
N THR A 72 17.11 14.09 -3.90
CA THR A 72 17.04 15.54 -4.17
C THR A 72 16.44 15.86 -5.54
N TRP A 73 15.75 17.00 -5.60
CA TRP A 73 15.22 17.58 -6.83
C TRP A 73 16.25 18.49 -7.52
N ASP A 74 16.25 18.52 -8.85
CA ASP A 74 16.98 19.52 -9.62
C ASP A 74 16.27 20.88 -9.50
N ALA A 75 16.88 21.84 -8.81
CA ALA A 75 16.28 23.14 -8.53
C ALA A 75 16.06 24.02 -9.78
N THR A 76 16.74 23.73 -10.90
CA THR A 76 16.54 24.46 -12.16
C THR A 76 15.31 23.93 -12.89
N LEU A 77 15.12 22.61 -12.88
CA LEU A 77 13.97 21.95 -13.51
C LEU A 77 12.71 22.01 -12.65
N CYS A 78 12.87 21.99 -11.33
CA CYS A 78 11.82 21.99 -10.33
C CYS A 78 11.96 23.17 -9.35
N PRO A 79 11.88 24.44 -9.81
CA PRO A 79 11.95 25.60 -8.92
C PRO A 79 10.70 25.77 -8.03
N ASN A 80 9.59 25.13 -8.40
CA ASN A 80 8.34 25.06 -7.66
C ASN A 80 7.53 23.84 -8.13
N ASN A 81 6.46 23.52 -7.41
CA ASN A 81 5.64 22.31 -7.63
C ASN A 81 5.05 22.24 -9.05
N LYS A 82 4.56 23.39 -9.57
CA LYS A 82 3.93 23.47 -10.89
C LYS A 82 4.93 23.33 -12.04
N ASP A 83 6.06 24.03 -11.97
CA ASP A 83 7.09 23.95 -12.98
C ASP A 83 7.75 22.57 -13.00
N CYS A 84 7.89 21.93 -11.83
CA CYS A 84 8.38 20.57 -11.76
C CYS A 84 7.47 19.60 -12.53
N ALA A 85 6.15 19.65 -12.29
CA ALA A 85 5.19 18.88 -13.08
C ALA A 85 5.26 19.23 -14.58
N ALA A 86 5.43 20.50 -14.93
CA ALA A 86 5.52 20.94 -16.32
C ALA A 86 6.76 20.42 -17.06
N ASN A 87 7.88 20.27 -16.36
CA ASN A 87 9.19 20.00 -16.97
C ASN A 87 9.55 18.51 -16.94
N CYS A 88 8.96 17.76 -16.01
CA CYS A 88 9.38 16.41 -15.68
C CYS A 88 8.38 15.35 -16.14
N ALA A 89 8.92 14.23 -16.56
CA ALA A 89 8.21 13.14 -17.18
C ALA A 89 8.55 11.82 -16.49
N VAL A 90 7.51 11.09 -16.09
CA VAL A 90 7.64 9.73 -15.56
C VAL A 90 7.77 8.77 -16.75
N ASP A 91 8.80 7.92 -16.75
CA ASP A 91 9.07 6.99 -17.86
C ASP A 91 8.58 5.56 -17.59
N GLY A 92 8.70 4.70 -18.59
CA GLY A 92 8.42 3.27 -18.47
C GLY A 92 9.37 2.54 -17.52
N ALA A 93 9.05 1.29 -17.24
CA ALA A 93 9.78 0.45 -16.29
C ALA A 93 10.32 -0.83 -16.93
N ASP A 94 11.62 -1.13 -16.69
CA ASP A 94 12.13 -2.49 -16.79
C ASP A 94 11.81 -3.24 -15.48
N TYR A 95 10.61 -3.83 -15.44
CA TYR A 95 10.07 -4.55 -14.28
C TYR A 95 11.04 -5.58 -13.71
N LYS A 96 11.64 -6.42 -14.56
CA LYS A 96 12.48 -7.53 -14.12
C LYS A 96 13.90 -7.09 -13.83
N GLY A 97 14.52 -6.35 -14.74
CA GLY A 97 15.94 -6.00 -14.66
C GLY A 97 16.24 -4.92 -13.64
N THR A 98 15.35 -3.95 -13.47
CA THR A 98 15.54 -2.83 -12.53
C THR A 98 14.86 -3.07 -11.20
N TYR A 99 13.62 -3.56 -11.20
CA TYR A 99 12.79 -3.62 -9.98
C TYR A 99 12.63 -5.03 -9.40
N GLY A 100 13.10 -6.08 -10.09
CA GLY A 100 12.94 -7.46 -9.62
C GLY A 100 11.48 -7.93 -9.55
N ILE A 101 10.59 -7.29 -10.31
CA ILE A 101 9.17 -7.60 -10.41
C ILE A 101 8.97 -8.61 -11.52
N THR A 102 8.39 -9.77 -11.21
CA THR A 102 8.08 -10.80 -12.20
C THR A 102 6.67 -11.33 -12.03
N ALA A 103 5.91 -11.38 -13.11
CA ALA A 103 4.58 -11.96 -13.13
C ALA A 103 4.48 -13.10 -14.14
N SER A 104 3.76 -14.15 -13.79
CA SER A 104 3.48 -15.29 -14.66
C SER A 104 2.18 -15.96 -14.27
N GLY A 105 1.28 -16.17 -15.23
CA GLY A 105 -0.04 -16.72 -14.96
C GLY A 105 -0.80 -15.87 -13.95
N ASN A 106 -1.11 -16.45 -12.79
CA ASN A 106 -1.81 -15.79 -11.68
C ASN A 106 -0.88 -15.37 -10.53
N SER A 107 0.43 -15.30 -10.76
CA SER A 107 1.44 -15.08 -9.73
C SER A 107 2.25 -13.82 -10.00
N LEU A 108 2.58 -13.09 -8.94
CA LEU A 108 3.46 -11.93 -8.89
C LEU A 108 4.50 -12.14 -7.80
N GLN A 109 5.78 -12.15 -8.18
CA GLN A 109 6.90 -12.15 -7.25
C GLN A 109 7.55 -10.77 -7.24
N LEU A 110 7.79 -10.27 -6.03
CA LEU A 110 8.52 -9.03 -5.75
C LEU A 110 9.81 -9.40 -5.01
N LYS A 111 10.96 -8.95 -5.52
CA LYS A 111 12.24 -9.03 -4.83
C LYS A 111 12.50 -7.78 -4.02
N PHE A 112 13.22 -7.93 -2.91
CA PHE A 112 13.54 -6.80 -2.05
C PHE A 112 14.62 -5.92 -2.67
N VAL A 113 15.81 -6.48 -2.97
CA VAL A 113 16.90 -5.71 -3.57
C VAL A 113 17.19 -6.20 -4.99
N THR A 114 17.24 -5.27 -5.94
CA THR A 114 17.63 -5.56 -7.33
C THR A 114 18.80 -4.68 -7.74
N LYS A 115 19.95 -5.29 -7.97
CA LYS A 115 21.18 -4.62 -8.40
C LYS A 115 21.26 -4.59 -9.92
N GLY A 116 21.04 -3.43 -10.51
CA GLY A 116 21.28 -3.17 -11.93
C GLY A 116 22.72 -2.74 -12.20
N SER A 117 23.05 -2.45 -13.46
CA SER A 117 24.40 -2.03 -13.84
C SER A 117 24.78 -0.64 -13.32
N TYR A 118 23.80 0.22 -13.03
CA TYR A 118 24.01 1.63 -12.69
C TYR A 118 23.25 2.09 -11.43
N SER A 119 22.43 1.22 -10.84
CA SER A 119 21.60 1.54 -9.69
C SER A 119 21.29 0.29 -8.88
N THR A 120 20.89 0.49 -7.63
CA THR A 120 20.32 -0.55 -6.77
C THR A 120 18.92 -0.11 -6.38
N ASN A 121 17.92 -0.93 -6.73
CA ASN A 121 16.53 -0.73 -6.33
C ASN A 121 16.25 -1.45 -5.01
N ILE A 122 15.55 -0.76 -4.10
CA ILE A 122 15.04 -1.32 -2.85
C ILE A 122 13.51 -1.29 -2.86
N GLY A 123 12.91 -2.44 -2.56
CA GLY A 123 11.47 -2.62 -2.48
C GLY A 123 10.72 -2.38 -3.79
N SER A 124 9.40 -2.49 -3.72
CA SER A 124 8.49 -2.06 -4.78
C SER A 124 7.06 -1.94 -4.25
N ARG A 125 6.29 -1.03 -4.86
CA ARG A 125 4.82 -0.97 -4.73
C ARG A 125 4.18 -1.11 -6.09
N THR A 126 3.16 -1.95 -6.19
CA THR A 126 2.51 -2.26 -7.47
C THR A 126 1.00 -2.29 -7.35
N TYR A 127 0.30 -2.00 -8.45
CA TYR A 127 -1.16 -1.97 -8.53
C TYR A 127 -1.68 -2.97 -9.55
N LEU A 128 -2.82 -3.59 -9.25
CA LEU A 128 -3.52 -4.42 -10.23
C LEU A 128 -4.31 -3.54 -11.22
N MET A 129 -4.11 -3.79 -12.50
CA MET A 129 -4.69 -3.06 -13.62
C MET A 129 -5.84 -3.85 -14.27
N LYS A 130 -6.91 -3.14 -14.61
CA LYS A 130 -8.02 -3.64 -15.44
C LYS A 130 -7.62 -3.70 -16.91
N ASP A 131 -7.01 -2.63 -17.38
CA ASP A 131 -6.51 -2.37 -18.73
C ASP A 131 -5.25 -1.48 -18.64
N ASP A 132 -4.67 -1.05 -19.76
CA ASP A 132 -3.40 -0.29 -19.73
C ASP A 132 -3.50 1.11 -19.10
N THR A 133 -4.70 1.60 -18.79
CA THR A 133 -4.94 2.98 -18.35
C THR A 133 -5.85 3.11 -17.13
N THR A 134 -6.30 1.98 -16.57
CA THR A 134 -7.26 1.95 -15.46
C THR A 134 -6.88 0.87 -14.45
N TYR A 135 -6.80 1.23 -13.17
CA TYR A 135 -6.69 0.25 -12.09
C TYR A 135 -7.94 -0.65 -12.03
N GLU A 136 -7.76 -1.90 -11.59
CA GLU A 136 -8.90 -2.75 -11.26
C GLU A 136 -9.47 -2.31 -9.91
N MET A 137 -10.73 -1.88 -9.91
CA MET A 137 -11.43 -1.40 -8.72
C MET A 137 -12.23 -2.52 -8.06
N PHE A 138 -11.90 -2.86 -6.82
CA PHE A 138 -12.60 -3.88 -6.04
C PHE A 138 -13.61 -3.23 -5.12
N LYS A 139 -14.89 -3.56 -5.31
CA LYS A 139 -15.97 -3.14 -4.41
C LYS A 139 -16.16 -4.20 -3.32
N LEU A 140 -15.42 -4.04 -2.23
CA LEU A 140 -15.37 -4.94 -1.07
C LEU A 140 -16.57 -4.72 -0.13
N GLY A 141 -17.74 -4.42 -0.69
CA GLY A 141 -18.95 -4.11 0.05
C GLY A 141 -19.49 -5.32 0.85
N ALA A 142 -20.68 -5.15 1.43
CA ALA A 142 -21.27 -6.13 2.31
C ALA A 142 -21.31 -7.54 1.70
N ASN A 143 -20.90 -8.52 2.50
CA ASN A 143 -20.92 -9.95 2.20
C ASN A 143 -20.08 -10.32 0.97
N THR A 144 -18.90 -9.72 0.87
CA THR A 144 -17.88 -10.06 -0.12
C THR A 144 -16.66 -10.71 0.53
N GLU A 145 -15.86 -11.37 -0.29
CA GLU A 145 -14.72 -12.17 0.10
C GLU A 145 -13.57 -11.93 -0.88
N PHE A 146 -12.40 -11.59 -0.33
CA PHE A 146 -11.15 -11.47 -1.07
C PHE A 146 -10.17 -12.54 -0.59
N THR A 147 -9.48 -13.18 -1.52
CA THR A 147 -8.62 -14.33 -1.22
C THR A 147 -7.43 -14.37 -2.13
N PHE A 148 -6.29 -14.81 -1.61
CA PHE A 148 -5.06 -14.99 -2.37
C PHE A 148 -4.20 -16.07 -1.69
N ASP A 149 -3.27 -16.64 -2.44
CA ASP A 149 -2.18 -17.44 -1.91
C ASP A 149 -0.93 -16.58 -1.75
N VAL A 150 -0.17 -16.81 -0.68
CA VAL A 150 1.07 -16.09 -0.41
C VAL A 150 2.20 -17.02 0.00
N ASP A 151 3.40 -16.72 -0.48
CA ASP A 151 4.65 -17.34 -0.04
C ASP A 151 5.57 -16.27 0.55
N LEU A 152 5.84 -16.40 1.86
CA LEU A 152 6.70 -15.54 2.67
C LEU A 152 7.91 -16.32 3.22
N SER A 153 8.18 -17.52 2.71
CA SER A 153 9.21 -18.41 3.25
C SER A 153 10.61 -17.77 3.25
N ASN A 154 10.82 -16.83 2.32
CA ASN A 154 12.03 -16.03 2.16
C ASN A 154 11.88 -14.57 2.64
N LEU A 155 10.94 -14.29 3.57
CA LEU A 155 10.71 -12.94 4.10
C LEU A 155 11.03 -12.86 5.61
N PRO A 156 12.23 -12.40 6.01
CA PRO A 156 12.67 -12.34 7.41
C PRO A 156 12.05 -11.17 8.20
N CYS A 157 12.44 -11.07 9.48
CA CYS A 157 12.19 -9.91 10.34
C CYS A 157 12.61 -8.59 9.66
N GLY A 158 11.87 -7.52 9.92
CA GLY A 158 12.20 -6.19 9.40
C GLY A 158 11.66 -5.89 8.00
N LEU A 159 11.08 -6.89 7.33
CA LEU A 159 10.43 -6.72 6.02
C LEU A 159 8.92 -6.88 6.15
N ASN A 160 8.21 -6.25 5.21
CA ASN A 160 6.78 -6.40 5.06
C ASN A 160 6.42 -6.65 3.60
N GLY A 161 5.86 -7.83 3.36
CA GLY A 161 5.16 -8.16 2.13
C GLY A 161 3.71 -7.80 2.33
N ALA A 162 3.33 -6.60 1.89
CA ALA A 162 1.97 -6.10 2.05
C ALA A 162 1.09 -6.31 0.82
N LEU A 163 -0.14 -6.77 1.05
CA LEU A 163 -1.24 -6.77 0.08
C LEU A 163 -2.44 -6.09 0.73
N TYR A 164 -2.88 -4.98 0.14
CA TYR A 164 -3.83 -4.07 0.78
C TYR A 164 -4.65 -3.30 -0.25
N PHE A 165 -5.62 -2.53 0.24
CA PHE A 165 -6.52 -1.73 -0.58
C PHE A 165 -6.52 -0.28 -0.15
N VAL A 166 -6.47 0.63 -1.11
CA VAL A 166 -6.55 2.09 -0.87
C VAL A 166 -7.59 2.75 -1.77
N SER A 167 -8.22 3.81 -1.28
CA SER A 167 -9.25 4.57 -2.00
C SER A 167 -8.67 5.58 -3.01
N MET A 168 -7.78 5.09 -3.88
CA MET A 168 -7.25 5.80 -5.05
C MET A 168 -8.30 5.93 -6.16
N ASP A 169 -8.14 6.94 -7.03
CA ASP A 169 -8.92 7.05 -8.26
C ASP A 169 -8.48 6.00 -9.29
N ALA A 170 -9.45 5.40 -9.99
CA ALA A 170 -9.20 4.35 -10.99
C ALA A 170 -8.27 4.77 -12.14
N ASP A 171 -8.21 6.06 -12.47
CA ASP A 171 -7.33 6.61 -13.52
C ASP A 171 -6.05 7.24 -12.97
N GLY A 172 -5.75 7.04 -11.67
CA GLY A 172 -4.61 7.65 -11.00
C GLY A 172 -4.74 9.17 -10.83
N GLY A 173 -5.97 9.71 -10.92
CA GLY A 173 -6.29 11.12 -10.69
C GLY A 173 -6.34 11.97 -11.95
N MET A 174 -6.21 11.39 -13.16
CA MET A 174 -6.15 12.17 -14.41
C MET A 174 -7.41 13.03 -14.65
N LYS A 175 -8.60 12.53 -14.33
CA LYS A 175 -9.85 13.30 -14.47
C LYS A 175 -9.95 14.46 -13.48
N LYS A 176 -9.44 14.28 -12.26
CA LYS A 176 -9.46 15.32 -11.22
C LYS A 176 -8.36 16.37 -11.46
N TYR A 177 -7.20 15.93 -11.93
CA TYR A 177 -6.00 16.75 -12.06
C TYR A 177 -5.53 16.81 -13.50
N SER A 178 -5.99 17.83 -14.23
CA SER A 178 -5.68 17.99 -15.65
C SER A 178 -4.18 18.07 -15.96
N THR A 179 -3.35 18.37 -14.96
CA THR A 179 -1.89 18.39 -15.06
C THR A 179 -1.28 17.00 -14.95
N ASN A 180 -1.93 16.01 -14.35
CA ASN A 180 -1.47 14.63 -14.42
C ASN A 180 -1.73 14.03 -15.82
N LYS A 181 -0.68 13.88 -16.62
CA LYS A 181 -0.75 13.25 -17.96
C LYS A 181 -0.31 11.78 -17.97
N ALA A 182 0.19 11.27 -16.84
CA ALA A 182 0.72 9.92 -16.73
C ALA A 182 -0.37 8.92 -16.28
N GLY A 183 -1.06 9.21 -15.19
CA GLY A 183 -2.20 8.42 -14.72
C GLY A 183 -1.86 7.00 -14.27
N ALA A 184 -2.90 6.18 -14.15
CA ALA A 184 -2.78 4.79 -13.70
C ALA A 184 -1.80 3.95 -14.54
N LYS A 185 -1.63 4.27 -15.84
CA LYS A 185 -0.64 3.61 -16.71
C LYS A 185 0.79 3.66 -16.13
N TYR A 186 1.11 4.70 -15.37
CA TYR A 186 2.41 4.92 -14.76
C TYR A 186 2.35 4.90 -13.22
N GLY A 187 1.30 4.33 -12.64
CA GLY A 187 1.22 4.14 -11.20
C GLY A 187 1.06 5.44 -10.39
N THR A 188 0.41 6.48 -10.93
CA THR A 188 0.19 7.74 -10.19
C THR A 188 -1.03 7.68 -9.27
N GLY A 189 -1.12 8.66 -8.37
CA GLY A 189 -2.32 8.93 -7.58
C GLY A 189 -2.40 8.17 -6.27
N TYR A 190 -1.28 7.62 -5.79
CA TYR A 190 -1.21 6.90 -4.52
C TYR A 190 -1.64 7.77 -3.35
N CYS A 191 -2.27 7.12 -2.39
CA CYS A 191 -2.68 7.64 -1.09
C CYS A 191 -2.85 6.46 -0.15
N ASP A 192 -2.74 6.71 1.14
CA ASP A 192 -3.04 5.73 2.18
C ASP A 192 -3.40 6.45 3.50
N ALA A 193 -3.57 5.70 4.59
CA ALA A 193 -3.97 6.29 5.88
C ALA A 193 -2.82 6.95 6.65
N GLN A 194 -1.58 6.81 6.19
CA GLN A 194 -0.41 7.51 6.70
C GLN A 194 -0.26 8.91 6.09
N CYS A 195 -1.09 9.28 5.12
CA CYS A 195 -1.00 10.56 4.43
C CYS A 195 0.42 10.87 3.88
N PRO A 196 1.05 9.93 3.15
CA PRO A 196 2.47 9.94 2.79
C PRO A 196 2.89 11.22 2.10
N ARG A 197 3.97 11.81 2.60
CA ARG A 197 4.59 13.04 2.10
C ARG A 197 5.83 12.79 1.24
N ASP A 198 6.25 11.53 1.08
CA ASP A 198 7.38 11.10 0.27
C ASP A 198 7.06 10.98 -1.23
N LEU A 199 5.78 11.10 -1.59
CA LEU A 199 5.36 11.04 -2.98
C LEU A 199 5.90 12.23 -3.75
N LYS A 200 6.64 11.95 -4.83
CA LYS A 200 7.20 12.96 -5.74
C LYS A 200 6.13 13.79 -6.46
N PHE A 201 4.96 13.21 -6.72
CA PHE A 201 3.83 13.89 -7.36
C PHE A 201 2.53 13.64 -6.61
N ILE A 202 1.79 14.71 -6.31
CA ILE A 202 0.47 14.67 -5.67
C ILE A 202 -0.43 15.67 -6.42
N ASN A 203 -1.65 15.28 -6.76
CA ASN A 203 -2.63 16.13 -7.45
C ASN A 203 -2.14 16.73 -8.78
N GLY A 204 -1.24 16.03 -9.47
CA GLY A 204 -0.65 16.48 -10.74
C GLY A 204 0.36 17.63 -10.59
N GLU A 205 0.87 17.85 -9.38
CA GLU A 205 1.93 18.80 -9.05
C GLU A 205 3.15 18.03 -8.52
N GLY A 206 4.36 18.53 -8.77
CA GLY A 206 5.55 18.01 -8.07
C GLY A 206 5.47 18.34 -6.58
N ASN A 207 6.20 17.61 -5.73
CA ASN A 207 6.23 17.84 -4.29
C ASN A 207 7.60 18.39 -3.83
N VAL A 208 8.13 19.38 -4.56
CA VAL A 208 9.47 19.93 -4.35
C VAL A 208 9.51 21.00 -3.26
N GLU A 209 8.41 21.74 -3.09
CA GLU A 209 8.32 22.79 -2.07
C GLU A 209 8.37 22.17 -0.67
N GLY A 210 9.34 22.63 0.13
CA GLY A 210 9.57 22.10 1.47
C GLY A 210 10.18 20.69 1.49
N TRP A 211 10.75 20.21 0.39
CA TRP A 211 11.39 18.90 0.32
C TRP A 211 12.58 18.80 1.28
N VAL A 212 12.53 17.80 2.17
CA VAL A 212 13.60 17.46 3.10
C VAL A 212 14.09 16.04 2.78
N PRO A 213 15.35 15.86 2.34
CA PRO A 213 15.94 14.54 2.12
C PRO A 213 15.90 13.70 3.40
N SER A 214 15.58 12.41 3.26
CA SER A 214 15.63 11.48 4.39
C SER A 214 17.06 11.33 4.90
N THR A 215 17.20 11.21 6.22
CA THR A 215 18.49 11.00 6.88
C THR A 215 18.95 9.54 6.84
N ASN A 216 18.05 8.61 6.53
CA ASN A 216 18.33 7.17 6.54
C ASN A 216 17.81 6.42 5.30
N ASP A 217 17.24 7.13 4.31
CA ASP A 217 16.91 6.59 2.99
C ASP A 217 17.60 7.45 1.91
N PRO A 218 18.55 6.91 1.13
CA PRO A 218 19.24 7.67 0.09
C PRO A 218 18.35 8.01 -1.12
N ASN A 219 17.16 7.41 -1.25
CA ASN A 219 16.26 7.56 -2.39
C ASN A 219 14.99 8.37 -2.08
N ALA A 220 14.73 8.68 -0.81
CA ALA A 220 13.50 9.30 -0.36
C ALA A 220 13.71 10.59 0.45
N GLY A 221 12.62 11.31 0.63
CA GLY A 221 12.52 12.51 1.43
C GLY A 221 11.06 12.82 1.68
N VAL A 222 10.75 13.96 2.29
CA VAL A 222 9.37 14.40 2.56
C VAL A 222 9.15 15.79 2.00
N GLY A 223 8.09 15.97 1.21
CA GLY A 223 7.67 17.26 0.68
C GLY A 223 6.70 18.01 1.58
N GLY A 224 6.26 19.18 1.10
CA GLY A 224 5.27 20.02 1.77
C GLY A 224 3.84 19.45 1.76
N HIS A 225 3.54 18.53 0.84
CA HIS A 225 2.22 17.92 0.70
C HIS A 225 2.24 16.42 1.01
N GLY A 226 1.11 15.90 1.49
CA GLY A 226 0.83 14.47 1.62
C GLY A 226 -0.47 14.04 0.94
N SER A 227 -0.66 12.74 0.75
CA SER A 227 -1.82 12.17 0.03
C SER A 227 -2.57 11.15 0.89
N CYS A 228 -3.72 11.54 1.43
CA CYS A 228 -4.52 10.77 2.37
C CYS A 228 -5.68 10.03 1.68
N CYS A 229 -5.96 8.78 2.07
CA CYS A 229 -7.24 8.13 1.81
C CYS A 229 -7.47 6.94 2.76
N ALA A 230 -8.69 6.40 2.79
CA ALA A 230 -8.97 5.20 3.55
C ALA A 230 -8.16 4.01 3.02
N GLU A 231 -7.76 3.14 3.96
CA GLU A 231 -6.87 2.01 3.70
C GLU A 231 -7.39 0.76 4.42
N MET A 232 -7.34 -0.37 3.74
CA MET A 232 -7.66 -1.68 4.30
C MET A 232 -6.48 -2.60 4.06
N ASP A 233 -5.68 -2.77 5.09
CA ASP A 233 -4.55 -3.70 5.11
C ASP A 233 -5.07 -5.11 5.30
N ILE A 234 -5.26 -5.79 4.17
CA ILE A 234 -5.65 -7.20 4.16
C ILE A 234 -4.51 -8.03 4.76
N TRP A 235 -3.29 -7.67 4.43
CA TRP A 235 -2.12 -8.45 4.74
C TRP A 235 -0.90 -7.56 4.84
N GLU A 236 -0.38 -7.43 6.04
CA GLU A 236 0.98 -6.97 6.29
C GLU A 236 1.69 -8.10 7.02
N ALA A 237 2.80 -8.60 6.47
CA ALA A 237 3.42 -9.78 7.02
C ALA A 237 4.86 -10.00 6.60
N ASN A 238 5.53 -10.79 7.43
CA ASN A 238 6.70 -11.57 7.07
C ASN A 238 6.55 -13.00 7.61
N SER A 239 7.64 -13.77 7.61
CA SER A 239 7.60 -15.15 8.08
C SER A 239 7.41 -15.29 9.59
N VAL A 240 7.46 -14.20 10.37
CA VAL A 240 7.34 -14.20 11.84
C VAL A 240 5.98 -13.72 12.30
N SER A 241 5.50 -12.61 11.74
CA SER A 241 4.23 -11.99 12.14
C SER A 241 3.38 -11.57 10.96
N THR A 242 2.07 -11.38 11.22
CA THR A 242 1.13 -10.78 10.28
C THR A 242 0.06 -9.97 11.01
N ALA A 243 -0.46 -8.93 10.36
CA ALA A 243 -1.61 -8.16 10.79
C ALA A 243 -2.63 -8.00 9.65
N VAL A 244 -3.90 -7.85 10.04
CA VAL A 244 -4.97 -7.29 9.20
C VAL A 244 -5.53 -6.07 9.90
N THR A 245 -5.64 -4.95 9.20
CA THR A 245 -5.90 -3.66 9.83
C THR A 245 -6.76 -2.77 8.92
N PRO A 246 -8.01 -2.44 9.29
CA PRO A 246 -8.72 -1.33 8.69
C PRO A 246 -8.20 -0.01 9.26
N HIS A 247 -7.94 0.95 8.38
CA HIS A 247 -7.59 2.32 8.71
C HIS A 247 -8.67 3.29 8.22
N SER A 248 -9.33 3.94 9.17
CA SER A 248 -10.45 4.82 8.86
C SER A 248 -9.99 6.25 8.60
N CYS A 249 -10.60 6.90 7.61
CA CYS A 249 -10.39 8.32 7.35
C CYS A 249 -11.72 9.07 7.34
N SER A 250 -11.72 10.30 7.87
CA SER A 250 -12.90 11.18 7.82
C SER A 250 -13.26 11.56 6.38
N THR A 251 -12.26 11.72 5.52
CA THR A 251 -12.38 11.77 4.06
C THR A 251 -11.87 10.46 3.49
N ILE A 252 -12.77 9.64 2.94
CA ILE A 252 -12.41 8.29 2.49
C ILE A 252 -11.70 8.25 1.14
N GLU A 253 -12.01 9.17 0.23
CA GLU A 253 -11.35 9.27 -1.08
C GLU A 253 -10.01 10.00 -0.97
N GLN A 254 -9.17 9.87 -1.99
CA GLN A 254 -7.92 10.62 -2.07
C GLN A 254 -8.13 12.12 -1.85
N SER A 255 -7.34 12.67 -0.92
CA SER A 255 -7.28 14.09 -0.60
C SER A 255 -5.85 14.49 -0.25
N ARG A 256 -5.47 15.72 -0.60
CA ARG A 256 -4.16 16.28 -0.24
C ARG A 256 -4.22 16.93 1.14
N CYS A 257 -3.15 16.77 1.90
CA CYS A 257 -2.90 17.47 3.17
C CYS A 257 -1.59 18.27 3.08
N ASP A 258 -1.35 19.15 4.07
CA ASP A 258 -0.19 20.05 4.06
C ASP A 258 0.64 19.93 5.36
N GLY A 259 1.95 19.73 5.21
CA GLY A 259 2.91 19.71 6.31
C GLY A 259 2.54 18.74 7.44
N ASP A 260 2.76 19.17 8.69
CA ASP A 260 2.46 18.33 9.86
C ASP A 260 0.96 18.11 10.11
N SER A 261 0.09 18.91 9.49
CA SER A 261 -1.36 18.67 9.56
C SER A 261 -1.81 17.41 8.81
N CYS A 262 -0.93 16.83 8.00
CA CYS A 262 -1.13 15.50 7.43
C CYS A 262 -1.29 14.41 8.49
N GLY A 263 -0.68 14.57 9.67
CA GLY A 263 -0.51 13.44 10.57
C GLY A 263 0.37 12.36 9.94
N GLY A 264 0.13 11.11 10.33
CA GLY A 264 0.89 9.97 9.85
C GLY A 264 2.25 9.82 10.50
N THR A 265 2.95 8.77 10.12
CA THR A 265 4.16 8.32 10.83
C THR A 265 5.31 9.35 10.78
N TYR A 266 5.43 10.14 9.72
CA TYR A 266 6.50 11.14 9.53
C TYR A 266 6.05 12.59 9.82
N SER A 267 5.19 12.79 10.82
CA SER A 267 4.79 14.12 11.29
C SER A 267 5.11 14.33 12.78
N ALA A 268 5.05 15.59 13.23
CA ALA A 268 5.23 15.93 14.64
C ALA A 268 4.16 15.31 15.57
N ASP A 269 2.91 15.18 15.07
CA ASP A 269 1.83 14.44 15.73
C ASP A 269 1.14 13.56 14.69
N ARG A 270 1.36 12.24 14.78
CA ARG A 270 0.79 11.26 13.83
C ARG A 270 -0.74 11.31 13.77
N TYR A 271 -1.40 11.81 14.80
CA TYR A 271 -2.86 11.80 14.93
C TYR A 271 -3.53 13.11 14.48
N ALA A 272 -2.76 14.10 14.02
CA ALA A 272 -3.28 15.41 13.62
C ALA A 272 -4.12 15.37 12.33
N GLY A 273 -3.92 14.35 11.50
CA GLY A 273 -4.50 14.21 10.17
C GLY A 273 -5.98 13.83 10.12
N VAL A 274 -6.46 13.63 8.88
CA VAL A 274 -7.84 13.17 8.61
C VAL A 274 -7.99 11.65 8.67
N CYS A 275 -6.87 10.93 8.66
CA CYS A 275 -6.78 9.49 8.70
C CYS A 275 -6.29 8.98 10.05
N ASP A 276 -6.65 7.75 10.36
CA ASP A 276 -6.15 7.00 11.49
C ASP A 276 -4.88 6.23 11.10
N PRO A 277 -3.69 6.62 11.60
CA PRO A 277 -2.44 5.98 11.22
C PRO A 277 -2.20 4.64 11.92
N ASP A 278 -2.99 4.29 12.95
CA ASP A 278 -2.76 3.09 13.77
C ASP A 278 -3.69 1.94 13.39
N GLY A 279 -4.92 2.26 13.00
CA GLY A 279 -5.93 1.27 12.64
C GLY A 279 -6.50 0.50 13.83
N CYS A 280 -7.34 -0.48 13.52
CA CYS A 280 -7.80 -1.50 14.46
C CYS A 280 -7.27 -2.88 14.07
N ASP A 281 -6.04 -3.18 14.50
CA ASP A 281 -5.27 -4.33 14.02
C ASP A 281 -5.67 -5.67 14.66
N PHE A 282 -5.57 -6.74 13.89
CA PHE A 282 -5.55 -8.10 14.39
C PHE A 282 -4.25 -8.79 13.98
N ASN A 283 -3.29 -8.84 14.90
CA ASN A 283 -2.10 -9.69 14.83
C ASN A 283 -2.24 -10.81 15.88
N SER A 284 -2.23 -12.08 15.46
CA SER A 284 -2.44 -13.23 16.34
C SER A 284 -1.47 -13.28 17.52
N TYR A 285 -0.19 -12.94 17.31
CA TYR A 285 0.81 -12.87 18.37
C TYR A 285 0.49 -11.75 19.36
N ARG A 286 0.14 -10.56 18.85
CA ARG A 286 -0.25 -9.39 19.65
C ARG A 286 -1.53 -9.64 20.45
N MET A 287 -2.44 -10.44 19.90
CA MET A 287 -3.65 -10.93 20.57
C MET A 287 -3.39 -12.16 21.48
N GLY A 288 -2.13 -12.47 21.77
CA GLY A 288 -1.72 -13.45 22.78
C GLY A 288 -1.54 -14.88 22.28
N ASP A 289 -1.87 -15.20 21.02
CA ASP A 289 -1.59 -16.51 20.43
C ASP A 289 -0.24 -16.57 19.70
N LYS A 290 0.81 -16.76 20.49
CA LYS A 290 2.20 -16.83 20.01
C LYS A 290 2.51 -18.07 19.15
N THR A 291 1.60 -19.05 19.08
CA THR A 291 1.81 -20.34 18.40
C THR A 291 1.01 -20.50 17.10
N PHE A 292 0.25 -19.47 16.73
CA PHE A 292 -0.66 -19.55 15.60
C PHE A 292 0.03 -19.35 14.25
N TYR A 293 0.84 -18.31 14.09
CA TYR A 293 1.45 -17.92 12.82
C TYR A 293 2.98 -17.86 12.93
N GLY A 294 3.68 -18.46 11.97
CA GLY A 294 5.15 -18.45 11.85
C GLY A 294 5.72 -19.78 11.36
N LYS A 295 7.04 -19.91 11.26
CA LYS A 295 7.68 -21.11 10.72
C LYS A 295 7.39 -22.34 11.60
N GLY A 296 6.74 -23.35 11.03
CA GLY A 296 6.35 -24.58 11.74
C GLY A 296 5.18 -24.42 12.73
N LYS A 297 4.47 -23.28 12.72
CA LYS A 297 3.30 -23.02 13.57
C LYS A 297 2.00 -23.49 12.89
N THR A 298 0.85 -23.18 13.48
CA THR A 298 -0.47 -23.62 12.95
C THR A 298 -0.68 -23.18 11.51
N VAL A 299 -0.38 -21.92 11.20
CA VAL A 299 -0.16 -21.40 9.85
C VAL A 299 1.35 -21.34 9.64
N ASP A 300 1.87 -22.31 8.90
CA ASP A 300 3.30 -22.53 8.70
C ASP A 300 3.84 -21.64 7.58
N THR A 301 4.57 -20.59 7.95
CA THR A 301 5.11 -19.60 6.99
C THR A 301 6.30 -20.12 6.18
N SER A 302 6.81 -21.33 6.47
CA SER A 302 7.84 -21.96 5.63
C SER A 302 7.30 -22.48 4.29
N LYS A 303 5.99 -22.41 4.07
CA LYS A 303 5.30 -22.88 2.87
C LYS A 303 4.24 -21.89 2.44
N LYS A 304 3.85 -21.95 1.18
CA LYS A 304 2.67 -21.24 0.67
C LYS A 304 1.40 -21.64 1.42
N PHE A 305 0.51 -20.67 1.66
CA PHE A 305 -0.84 -20.86 2.18
C PHE A 305 -1.81 -19.85 1.56
N THR A 306 -3.11 -20.12 1.69
CA THR A 306 -4.18 -19.22 1.27
C THR A 306 -4.59 -18.32 2.43
N VAL A 307 -4.81 -17.04 2.16
CA VAL A 307 -5.40 -16.05 3.07
C VAL A 307 -6.79 -15.68 2.54
N VAL A 308 -7.80 -15.78 3.39
CA VAL A 308 -9.20 -15.44 3.09
C VAL A 308 -9.63 -14.32 4.01
N THR A 309 -10.16 -13.24 3.44
CA THR A 309 -10.73 -12.12 4.20
C THR A 309 -12.16 -11.88 3.76
N GLN A 310 -13.08 -11.90 4.71
CA GLN A 310 -14.51 -11.67 4.48
C GLN A 310 -14.95 -10.35 5.09
N PHE A 311 -15.76 -9.60 4.37
CA PHE A 311 -16.39 -8.37 4.81
C PHE A 311 -17.87 -8.62 5.01
N VAL A 312 -18.31 -8.74 6.26
CA VAL A 312 -19.69 -9.11 6.61
C VAL A 312 -20.40 -7.89 7.19
N GLY A 313 -21.64 -7.62 6.78
CA GLY A 313 -22.40 -6.47 7.28
C GLY A 313 -22.01 -5.12 6.64
N THR A 314 -22.54 -4.03 7.20
CA THR A 314 -22.36 -2.65 6.73
C THR A 314 -22.33 -1.67 7.91
N GLY A 315 -21.88 -0.44 7.66
CA GLY A 315 -21.84 0.60 8.69
C GLY A 315 -21.01 0.16 9.89
N ASP A 316 -21.46 0.50 11.10
CA ASP A 316 -20.80 0.08 12.34
C ASP A 316 -20.89 -1.43 12.62
N ALA A 317 -21.74 -2.14 11.87
CA ALA A 317 -21.89 -3.59 11.94
C ALA A 317 -20.99 -4.33 10.93
N LEU A 318 -20.06 -3.64 10.27
CA LEU A 318 -18.99 -4.29 9.51
C LEU A 318 -18.16 -5.20 10.44
N GLU A 319 -18.04 -6.46 10.04
CA GLU A 319 -17.18 -7.46 10.64
C GLU A 319 -16.19 -7.95 9.59
N ILE A 320 -14.90 -7.88 9.90
CA ILE A 320 -13.82 -8.39 9.05
C ILE A 320 -13.36 -9.72 9.61
N LYS A 321 -13.60 -10.81 8.87
CA LYS A 321 -13.20 -12.17 9.27
C LYS A 321 -11.98 -12.62 8.50
N ARG A 322 -11.18 -13.48 9.14
CA ARG A 322 -9.98 -14.08 8.57
C ARG A 322 -10.07 -15.61 8.65
N PHE A 323 -9.69 -16.25 7.56
CA PHE A 323 -9.40 -17.69 7.51
C PHE A 323 -8.11 -17.93 6.73
N TYR A 324 -7.50 -19.07 6.98
CA TYR A 324 -6.36 -19.57 6.24
C TYR A 324 -6.68 -20.93 5.64
N VAL A 325 -6.05 -21.29 4.52
CA VAL A 325 -6.09 -22.66 4.00
C VAL A 325 -4.66 -23.14 3.78
N GLN A 326 -4.28 -24.21 4.46
CA GLN A 326 -2.96 -24.80 4.32
C GLN A 326 -3.05 -26.32 4.41
N GLY A 327 -2.36 -27.04 3.51
CA GLY A 327 -2.43 -28.50 3.44
C GLY A 327 -3.86 -29.03 3.25
N GLY A 328 -4.71 -28.28 2.55
CA GLY A 328 -6.13 -28.63 2.32
C GLY A 328 -7.05 -28.44 3.54
N LYS A 329 -6.55 -27.88 4.65
CA LYS A 329 -7.34 -27.63 5.86
C LYS A 329 -7.70 -26.16 5.97
N VAL A 330 -8.97 -25.86 6.23
CA VAL A 330 -9.43 -24.53 6.61
C VAL A 330 -9.07 -24.29 8.08
N ILE A 331 -8.41 -23.18 8.35
CA ILE A 331 -7.94 -22.76 9.67
C ILE A 331 -8.63 -21.43 9.97
N PRO A 332 -9.60 -21.37 10.91
CA PRO A 332 -10.15 -20.11 11.38
C PRO A 332 -9.05 -19.24 12.00
N ASN A 333 -9.23 -17.92 11.98
CA ASN A 333 -8.33 -17.02 12.71
C ASN A 333 -8.25 -17.41 14.19
N SER A 334 -7.10 -17.18 14.82
CA SER A 334 -6.88 -17.44 16.25
C SER A 334 -7.86 -16.64 17.10
N GLN A 335 -8.33 -17.22 18.20
CA GLN A 335 -9.04 -16.45 19.23
C GLN A 335 -8.05 -15.53 19.94
N SER A 336 -8.50 -14.31 20.27
CA SER A 336 -7.80 -13.47 21.23
C SER A 336 -7.65 -14.22 22.57
N LYS A 337 -6.46 -14.15 23.14
CA LYS A 337 -6.11 -14.64 24.48
C LYS A 337 -5.87 -13.51 25.47
N ILE A 338 -6.10 -12.26 25.06
CA ILE A 338 -5.97 -11.08 25.92
C ILE A 338 -7.23 -10.96 26.79
N ALA A 339 -7.04 -10.92 28.11
CA ALA A 339 -8.15 -10.74 29.05
C ALA A 339 -8.88 -9.42 28.76
N GLY A 340 -10.21 -9.49 28.58
CA GLY A 340 -11.04 -8.33 28.27
C GLY A 340 -11.24 -8.06 26.77
N VAL A 341 -10.52 -8.77 25.88
CA VAL A 341 -10.67 -8.65 24.42
C VAL A 341 -11.06 -10.01 23.85
N ASP A 342 -12.31 -10.17 23.44
CA ASP A 342 -12.86 -11.44 22.99
C ASP A 342 -12.94 -11.54 21.45
N GLY A 343 -12.93 -12.77 20.93
CA GLY A 343 -13.23 -13.07 19.54
C GLY A 343 -12.01 -13.25 18.63
N ASN A 344 -12.26 -13.52 17.35
CA ASN A 344 -11.25 -13.77 16.32
C ASN A 344 -11.49 -12.98 15.02
N SER A 345 -12.30 -11.92 15.09
CA SER A 345 -12.66 -11.06 13.97
C SER A 345 -12.66 -9.61 14.43
N ILE A 346 -12.49 -8.69 13.48
CA ILE A 346 -12.48 -7.26 13.75
C ILE A 346 -13.92 -6.76 13.67
N THR A 347 -14.42 -6.21 14.77
CA THR A 347 -15.73 -5.59 14.92
C THR A 347 -15.57 -4.30 15.72
N THR A 348 -16.57 -3.42 15.74
CA THR A 348 -16.57 -2.24 16.61
C THR A 348 -16.33 -2.61 18.08
N LYS A 349 -16.97 -3.70 18.57
CA LYS A 349 -16.76 -4.20 19.94
C LYS A 349 -15.31 -4.63 20.18
N PHE A 350 -14.74 -5.40 19.25
CA PHE A 350 -13.34 -5.85 19.35
C PHE A 350 -12.39 -4.65 19.42
N CYS A 351 -12.57 -3.65 18.53
CA CYS A 351 -11.73 -2.46 18.50
C CYS A 351 -11.84 -1.64 19.79
N ASP A 352 -13.06 -1.46 20.32
CA ASP A 352 -13.31 -0.76 21.59
C ASP A 352 -12.56 -1.46 22.74
N GLN A 353 -12.69 -2.79 22.86
CA GLN A 353 -12.02 -3.58 23.88
C GLN A 353 -10.49 -3.57 23.72
N GLN A 354 -10.01 -3.76 22.49
CA GLN A 354 -8.58 -3.87 22.18
C GLN A 354 -7.84 -2.57 22.55
N LYS A 355 -8.37 -1.42 22.12
CA LYS A 355 -7.74 -0.12 22.39
C LYS A 355 -7.80 0.25 23.87
N GLU A 356 -8.89 -0.08 24.57
CA GLU A 356 -9.00 0.12 26.01
C GLU A 356 -7.95 -0.72 26.77
N VAL A 357 -7.85 -2.02 26.47
CA VAL A 357 -6.93 -2.92 27.18
C VAL A 357 -5.46 -2.65 26.86
N PHE A 358 -5.15 -2.26 25.62
CA PHE A 358 -3.77 -1.91 25.23
C PHE A 358 -3.38 -0.50 25.66
N GLY A 359 -4.34 0.36 26.00
CA GLY A 359 -4.09 1.77 26.32
C GLY A 359 -3.65 2.60 25.11
N ASP A 360 -3.98 2.15 23.91
CA ASP A 360 -3.64 2.82 22.65
C ASP A 360 -4.60 3.98 22.37
N ARG A 361 -4.13 5.04 21.70
CA ARG A 361 -5.01 6.10 21.23
C ARG A 361 -5.99 5.55 20.20
N TYR A 362 -7.26 5.93 20.33
CA TYR A 362 -8.33 5.34 19.54
C TYR A 362 -8.81 6.23 18.39
N THR A 363 -7.87 6.71 17.58
CA THR A 363 -8.18 7.56 16.41
C THR A 363 -9.04 6.85 15.38
N TYR A 364 -8.98 5.52 15.26
CA TYR A 364 -9.88 4.75 14.40
C TYR A 364 -11.36 5.15 14.60
N LYS A 365 -11.80 5.21 15.86
CA LYS A 365 -13.18 5.59 16.22
C LYS A 365 -13.45 7.07 15.94
N GLU A 366 -12.49 7.94 16.25
CA GLU A 366 -12.57 9.39 16.00
C GLU A 366 -12.70 9.72 14.50
N LYS A 367 -12.08 8.92 13.61
CA LYS A 367 -12.11 9.13 12.15
C LYS A 367 -13.24 8.38 11.44
N GLY A 368 -14.22 7.85 12.19
CA GLY A 368 -15.45 7.25 11.69
C GLY A 368 -15.49 5.72 11.70
N GLY A 369 -14.44 5.08 12.24
CA GLY A 369 -14.39 3.65 12.56
C GLY A 369 -14.86 2.73 11.44
N GLN A 370 -15.61 1.71 11.83
CA GLN A 370 -16.14 0.68 10.93
C GLN A 370 -17.12 1.26 9.90
N ALA A 371 -17.93 2.26 10.25
CA ALA A 371 -18.85 2.87 9.29
C ALA A 371 -18.14 3.53 8.10
N ASN A 372 -17.09 4.31 8.36
CA ASN A 372 -16.32 4.93 7.27
C ASN A 372 -15.51 3.89 6.49
N MET A 373 -14.98 2.87 7.16
CA MET A 373 -14.30 1.77 6.48
C MET A 373 -15.27 1.03 5.53
N ALA A 374 -16.47 0.68 6.00
CA ALA A 374 -17.51 0.04 5.19
C ALA A 374 -17.90 0.89 3.97
N LYS A 375 -17.94 2.22 4.12
CA LYS A 375 -18.22 3.15 3.02
C LYS A 375 -17.10 3.14 1.99
N ALA A 376 -15.83 3.18 2.40
CA ALA A 376 -14.68 3.11 1.49
C ALA A 376 -14.63 1.78 0.72
N LEU A 377 -14.81 0.66 1.42
CA LEU A 377 -14.88 -0.68 0.83
C LEU A 377 -16.00 -0.78 -0.21
N ALA A 378 -17.18 -0.22 0.07
CA ALA A 378 -18.32 -0.22 -0.85
C ALA A 378 -18.12 0.69 -2.09
N ASN A 379 -17.39 1.80 -1.93
CA ASN A 379 -17.10 2.73 -3.03
C ASN A 379 -16.18 2.10 -4.09
N GLY A 380 -15.27 1.24 -3.66
CA GLY A 380 -14.29 0.58 -4.51
C GLY A 380 -12.89 1.09 -4.22
N MET A 381 -11.94 0.16 -4.16
CA MET A 381 -10.55 0.45 -3.80
C MET A 381 -9.60 -0.21 -4.79
N VAL A 382 -8.40 0.35 -4.94
CA VAL A 382 -7.31 -0.18 -5.76
C VAL A 382 -6.56 -1.24 -4.96
N LEU A 383 -6.32 -2.41 -5.56
CA LEU A 383 -5.47 -3.43 -4.97
C LEU A 383 -4.00 -3.05 -5.11
N VAL A 384 -3.29 -3.04 -3.99
CA VAL A 384 -1.85 -2.80 -3.89
C VAL A 384 -1.13 -4.06 -3.44
N MET A 385 0.02 -4.35 -4.05
CA MET A 385 0.93 -5.42 -3.66
C MET A 385 2.35 -4.83 -3.59
N SER A 386 3.00 -4.97 -2.43
CA SER A 386 4.29 -4.34 -2.17
C SER A 386 5.25 -5.24 -1.37
N LEU A 387 6.50 -4.80 -1.33
CA LEU A 387 7.56 -5.32 -0.48
C LEU A 387 8.45 -4.16 -0.05
N TRP A 388 8.58 -3.94 1.25
CA TRP A 388 9.29 -2.80 1.82
C TRP A 388 9.89 -3.11 3.20
N ASP A 389 10.87 -2.32 3.60
CA ASP A 389 11.41 -2.17 4.95
C ASP A 389 11.04 -0.78 5.52
N ASP A 390 11.11 -0.63 6.84
CA ASP A 390 10.55 0.52 7.53
C ASP A 390 11.64 1.45 8.09
N HIS A 391 11.80 2.59 7.44
CA HIS A 391 12.74 3.64 7.83
C HIS A 391 12.31 4.46 9.06
N TYR A 392 11.12 4.24 9.62
CA TYR A 392 10.67 4.91 10.84
C TYR A 392 10.85 4.05 12.09
N ALA A 393 10.30 2.84 12.07
CA ALA A 393 10.22 1.97 13.24
C ALA A 393 10.77 0.56 13.00
N ASN A 394 11.55 0.35 11.94
CA ASN A 394 12.25 -0.91 11.65
C ASN A 394 11.32 -2.14 11.61
N MET A 395 10.04 -1.94 11.30
CA MET A 395 9.00 -2.98 11.26
C MET A 395 8.66 -3.58 12.64
N LEU A 396 9.16 -3.00 13.73
CA LEU A 396 9.00 -3.54 15.08
C LEU A 396 7.54 -3.51 15.54
N TRP A 397 6.75 -2.58 15.00
CA TRP A 397 5.30 -2.49 15.20
C TRP A 397 4.53 -3.68 14.60
N LEU A 398 5.15 -4.49 13.74
CA LEU A 398 4.57 -5.70 13.16
C LEU A 398 5.11 -6.97 13.84
N ASP A 399 6.43 -7.08 14.02
CA ASP A 399 7.09 -8.37 14.26
C ASP A 399 7.96 -8.46 15.54
N SER A 400 7.99 -7.40 16.36
CA SER A 400 8.84 -7.33 17.56
C SER A 400 8.09 -6.79 18.78
N THR A 401 8.83 -6.25 19.75
CA THR A 401 8.34 -5.52 20.91
C THR A 401 8.30 -4.03 20.57
N TYR A 402 7.11 -3.43 20.58
CA TYR A 402 6.96 -2.01 20.26
C TYR A 402 5.93 -1.32 21.17
N PRO A 403 6.35 -0.31 21.96
CA PRO A 403 7.69 0.31 22.01
C PRO A 403 8.78 -0.60 22.60
N THR A 404 10.04 -0.35 22.25
CA THR A 404 11.18 -1.26 22.52
C THR A 404 11.64 -1.29 23.99
N ASP A 405 11.24 -0.31 24.80
CA ASP A 405 11.56 -0.20 26.24
C ASP A 405 10.53 -0.89 27.15
N LYS A 406 9.43 -1.41 26.57
CA LYS A 406 8.33 -2.02 27.33
C LYS A 406 8.47 -3.53 27.42
N ASP A 407 7.88 -4.11 28.47
CA ASP A 407 7.82 -5.55 28.63
C ASP A 407 6.88 -6.16 27.56
N PRO A 408 7.37 -7.07 26.69
CA PRO A 408 6.54 -7.74 25.68
C PRO A 408 5.43 -8.62 26.26
N ALA A 409 5.43 -8.91 27.56
CA ALA A 409 4.32 -9.58 28.24
C ALA A 409 3.13 -8.63 28.54
N THR A 410 3.34 -7.31 28.48
CA THR A 410 2.26 -6.32 28.62
C THR A 410 1.33 -6.43 27.40
N PRO A 411 -0.01 -6.50 27.59
CA PRO A 411 -0.95 -6.57 26.48
C PRO A 411 -0.71 -5.47 25.44
N GLY A 412 -0.62 -5.86 24.16
CA GLY A 412 -0.44 -4.92 23.04
C GLY A 412 1.01 -4.57 22.70
N ILE A 413 1.98 -4.90 23.54
CA ILE A 413 3.39 -4.54 23.31
C ILE A 413 4.13 -5.54 22.43
N GLY A 414 4.06 -6.85 22.74
CA GLY A 414 4.71 -7.89 21.97
C GLY A 414 3.90 -8.27 20.73
N ARG A 415 4.51 -8.23 19.55
CA ARG A 415 3.84 -8.37 18.23
C ARG A 415 4.48 -9.44 17.35
N GLY A 416 5.66 -9.91 17.73
CA GLY A 416 6.31 -11.09 17.19
C GLY A 416 7.54 -11.48 18.01
N GLU A 417 8.36 -12.34 17.42
CA GLU A 417 9.54 -12.93 18.06
C GLU A 417 10.85 -12.27 17.58
N CYS A 418 10.78 -11.26 16.71
CA CYS A 418 11.97 -10.57 16.22
C CYS A 418 12.61 -9.73 17.33
N ASP A 419 13.94 -9.66 17.32
CA ASP A 419 14.72 -8.86 18.26
C ASP A 419 14.47 -7.35 18.05
N THR A 420 14.53 -6.55 19.11
CA THR A 420 14.27 -5.09 19.02
C THR A 420 15.38 -4.33 18.28
N GLY A 421 16.56 -4.92 18.09
CA GLY A 421 17.63 -4.42 17.23
C GLY A 421 17.53 -4.89 15.77
N SER A 422 16.49 -5.63 15.40
CA SER A 422 16.27 -6.05 14.01
C SER A 422 15.67 -4.92 13.15
N GLY A 423 15.60 -5.15 11.84
CA GLY A 423 14.81 -4.32 10.93
C GLY A 423 15.39 -2.97 10.52
N VAL A 424 16.59 -2.60 11.00
CA VAL A 424 17.29 -1.41 10.50
C VAL A 424 17.49 -1.54 8.98
N PRO A 425 16.96 -0.61 8.14
CA PRO A 425 16.95 -0.74 6.68
C PRO A 425 18.29 -1.16 6.07
N ALA A 426 19.36 -0.41 6.37
CA ALA A 426 20.71 -0.72 5.90
C ALA A 426 21.21 -2.14 6.24
N ASP A 427 20.81 -2.68 7.39
CA ASP A 427 21.15 -4.04 7.80
C ASP A 427 20.33 -5.07 7.02
N VAL A 428 19.03 -4.83 6.83
CA VAL A 428 18.15 -5.75 6.13
C VAL A 428 18.46 -5.77 4.62
N GLU A 429 18.66 -4.61 4.00
CA GLU A 429 19.05 -4.44 2.60
C GLU A 429 20.36 -5.18 2.28
N SER A 430 21.32 -5.15 3.20
CA SER A 430 22.62 -5.79 3.00
C SER A 430 22.61 -7.28 3.29
N LYS A 431 21.92 -7.72 4.35
CA LYS A 431 21.93 -9.13 4.82
C LYS A 431 20.86 -10.00 4.13
N ASN A 432 19.76 -9.41 3.65
CA ASN A 432 18.61 -10.10 3.10
C ASN A 432 18.23 -9.58 1.70
N ALA A 433 19.23 -9.17 0.91
CA ALA A 433 19.04 -8.60 -0.42
C ALA A 433 18.20 -9.48 -1.36
N ASP A 434 18.31 -10.80 -1.21
CA ASP A 434 17.60 -11.81 -2.00
C ASP A 434 16.20 -12.15 -1.48
N ALA A 435 15.75 -11.51 -0.39
CA ALA A 435 14.41 -11.67 0.15
C ALA A 435 13.34 -11.36 -0.91
N SER A 436 12.22 -12.07 -0.81
CA SER A 436 11.13 -11.93 -1.77
C SER A 436 9.80 -12.38 -1.18
N VAL A 437 8.71 -11.82 -1.73
CA VAL A 437 7.35 -12.28 -1.50
C VAL A 437 6.71 -12.69 -2.82
N THR A 438 5.87 -13.72 -2.80
CA THR A 438 5.05 -14.09 -3.96
C THR A 438 3.57 -14.08 -3.60
N TYR A 439 2.81 -13.23 -4.28
CA TYR A 439 1.34 -13.20 -4.24
C TYR A 439 0.79 -13.96 -5.44
N SER A 440 -0.19 -14.83 -5.24
CA SER A 440 -0.76 -15.59 -6.34
C SER A 440 -2.23 -15.93 -6.14
N ASN A 441 -2.87 -16.41 -7.20
CA ASN A 441 -4.20 -17.03 -7.12
C ASN A 441 -5.28 -16.12 -6.49
N ILE A 442 -5.25 -14.84 -6.85
CA ILE A 442 -6.23 -13.86 -6.37
C ILE A 442 -7.63 -14.27 -6.82
N LYS A 443 -8.56 -14.28 -5.87
CA LYS A 443 -9.98 -14.58 -6.06
C LYS A 443 -10.84 -13.56 -5.32
N PHE A 444 -11.93 -13.14 -5.95
CA PHE A 444 -12.87 -12.19 -5.38
C PHE A 444 -14.31 -12.58 -5.72
N GLY A 445 -15.20 -12.58 -4.74
CA GLY A 445 -16.61 -12.95 -4.94
C GLY A 445 -17.47 -12.80 -3.67
N PRO A 446 -18.69 -13.35 -3.66
CA PRO A 446 -19.52 -13.46 -2.46
C PRO A 446 -18.84 -14.33 -1.38
N LEU A 447 -19.33 -14.24 -0.14
CA LEU A 447 -18.88 -15.08 0.97
C LEU A 447 -18.83 -16.58 0.62
N ASN A 448 -17.75 -17.24 1.00
CA ASN A 448 -17.50 -18.67 0.79
C ASN A 448 -17.49 -19.11 -0.68
N SER A 449 -17.17 -18.21 -1.60
CA SER A 449 -17.06 -18.53 -3.03
C SER A 449 -15.62 -18.79 -3.47
N THR A 450 -14.62 -18.33 -2.70
CA THR A 450 -13.21 -18.32 -3.13
C THR A 450 -12.37 -19.43 -2.51
N PHE A 451 -12.86 -20.10 -1.46
CA PHE A 451 -12.10 -21.09 -0.68
C PHE A 451 -12.91 -22.32 -0.27
N GLY A 452 -12.17 -23.35 0.15
CA GLY A 452 -12.67 -24.64 0.63
C GLY A 452 -12.99 -25.63 -0.48
#